data_AF-A0A960D9T3-F1
#
_entry.id   AF-A0A960D9T3-F1
#
_cell.length_a   1.000
_cell.length_b   1.000
_cell.length_c   1.000
_cell.angle_alpha   90.00
_cell.angle_beta   90.00
_cell.angle_gamma   90.00
#
_symmetry.space_group_name_H-M   'P 1'
#
loop_
_entity.id
_entity.type
_entity.pdbx_description
1 polymer ?
#
loop_
_entity_poly.entity_id
_entity_poly.type
_entity_poly.pdbx_seq_one_letter_code
_entity_poly.pdbx_strand_id
1 'polypeptide(L)'
;AIIRGMTPAERADPKIINASRRLRIANGSGVTVSEVNQLVDRFFEARKMMSQMAGQMGMPFGRKSSSRKAKGKGKNKQKGRKKQGGPTPPKTRNPLGAGIPGMPAGFPDLSSMPKGLDELPPGLADIDLSKLKFPKGH
;
A
#
# COMPACT_ATOMS: atom_id res chain seq x y z
N ALA A 1 17.15 -21.36 5.91
CA ALA A 1 16.24 -22.50 6.13
C ALA A 1 14.79 -22.21 5.69
N ILE A 2 14.22 -21.04 6.03
CA ILE A 2 12.81 -20.66 5.83
C ILE A 2 12.19 -21.03 4.46
N ILE A 3 12.82 -20.64 3.35
CA ILE A 3 12.30 -20.93 2.00
C ILE A 3 12.20 -22.45 1.73
N ARG A 4 13.13 -23.25 2.27
CA ARG A 4 13.12 -24.71 2.12
C ARG A 4 11.91 -25.34 2.84
N GLY A 5 11.44 -24.74 3.94
CA GLY A 5 10.24 -25.16 4.67
C GLY A 5 8.91 -24.80 4.01
N MET A 6 8.92 -24.06 2.90
CA MET A 6 7.73 -23.76 2.09
C MET A 6 7.45 -24.85 1.05
N THR A 7 6.17 -25.10 0.80
CA THR A 7 5.68 -25.91 -0.32
C THR A 7 5.81 -25.15 -1.66
N PRO A 8 5.83 -25.85 -2.80
CA PRO A 8 5.89 -25.19 -4.12
C PRO A 8 4.78 -24.16 -4.34
N ALA A 9 3.56 -24.45 -3.89
CA ALA A 9 2.42 -23.54 -3.99
C ALA A 9 2.64 -22.22 -3.21
N GLU A 10 3.23 -22.30 -2.02
CA GLU A 10 3.52 -21.13 -1.18
C GLU A 10 4.67 -20.28 -1.75
N ARG A 11 5.64 -20.91 -2.42
CA ARG A 11 6.72 -20.18 -3.12
C ARG A 11 6.21 -19.47 -4.37
N ALA A 12 5.29 -20.09 -5.10
CA ALA A 12 4.69 -19.51 -6.29
C ALA A 12 3.76 -18.33 -5.93
N ASP A 13 2.99 -18.47 -4.85
CA ASP A 13 2.14 -17.39 -4.34
C ASP A 13 2.29 -17.19 -2.84
N PRO A 14 3.17 -16.27 -2.39
CA PRO A 14 3.33 -15.99 -0.97
C PRO A 14 2.07 -15.43 -0.27
N LYS A 15 1.02 -15.04 -1.03
CA LYS A 15 -0.24 -14.56 -0.45
C LYS A 15 -1.05 -15.65 0.24
N ILE A 16 -0.85 -16.92 -0.12
CA ILE A 16 -1.58 -18.03 0.51
C ILE A 16 -1.04 -18.38 1.91
N ILE A 17 0.07 -17.77 2.33
CA ILE A 17 0.75 -18.04 3.59
C ILE A 17 -0.03 -17.38 4.75
N ASN A 18 -0.95 -18.13 5.35
CA ASN A 18 -1.71 -17.72 6.54
C ASN A 18 -0.97 -18.06 7.85
N ALA A 19 -1.55 -17.71 9.01
CA ALA A 19 -0.93 -17.93 10.32
C ALA A 19 -0.52 -19.39 10.57
N SER A 20 -1.40 -20.36 10.25
CA SER A 20 -1.11 -21.79 10.39
C SER A 20 0.07 -22.24 9.53
N ARG A 21 0.14 -21.78 8.28
CA ARG A 21 1.29 -22.07 7.39
C ARG A 21 2.58 -21.44 7.91
N ARG A 22 2.54 -20.22 8.44
CA ARG A 22 3.71 -19.56 9.04
C ARG A 22 4.25 -20.33 10.23
N LEU A 23 3.37 -20.82 11.11
CA LEU A 23 3.75 -21.66 12.23
C LEU A 23 4.44 -22.95 11.75
N ARG A 24 3.89 -23.62 10.73
CA ARG A 24 4.50 -24.83 10.15
C ARG A 24 5.90 -24.54 9.56
N ILE A 25 6.04 -23.44 8.82
CA ILE A 25 7.32 -23.04 8.21
C ILE A 25 8.35 -22.70 9.29
N ALA A 26 7.93 -21.95 10.32
CA ALA A 26 8.75 -21.58 11.47
C ALA A 26 9.29 -22.82 12.19
N ASN A 27 8.40 -23.75 12.56
CA ASN A 27 8.75 -25.00 13.22
C ASN A 27 9.68 -25.87 12.37
N GLY A 28 9.41 -25.99 11.06
CA GLY A 28 10.24 -26.78 10.15
C GLY A 28 11.59 -26.15 9.81
N SER A 29 11.77 -24.85 10.11
CA SER A 29 12.99 -24.10 9.78
C SER A 29 13.82 -23.69 11.00
N GLY A 30 13.32 -23.95 12.21
CA GLY A 30 13.97 -23.55 13.46
C GLY A 30 14.01 -22.03 13.69
N VAL A 31 13.02 -21.30 13.18
CA VAL A 31 12.91 -19.84 13.30
C VAL A 31 11.60 -19.44 13.96
N THR A 32 11.47 -18.18 14.32
CA THR A 32 10.23 -17.61 14.86
C THR A 32 9.22 -17.28 13.75
N VAL A 33 7.94 -17.20 14.10
CA VAL A 33 6.88 -16.76 13.17
C VAL A 33 7.10 -15.32 12.69
N SER A 34 7.71 -14.47 13.54
CA SER A 34 8.05 -13.09 13.20
C SER A 34 9.05 -13.00 12.05
N GLU A 35 10.10 -13.83 12.08
CA GLU A 35 11.10 -13.89 11.00
C GLU A 35 10.48 -14.35 9.67
N VAL A 36 9.51 -15.26 9.72
CA VAL A 36 8.74 -15.67 8.54
C VAL A 36 7.92 -14.50 7.99
N ASN A 37 7.26 -13.71 8.86
CA ASN A 37 6.54 -12.49 8.44
C ASN A 37 7.46 -11.50 7.76
N GLN A 38 8.58 -11.14 8.41
CA GLN A 38 9.54 -10.18 7.87
C GLN A 38 10.09 -10.60 6.50
N LEU A 39 10.26 -11.90 6.26
CA LEU A 39 10.66 -12.40 4.94
C LEU A 39 9.58 -12.21 3.89
N VAL A 40 8.33 -12.54 4.22
CA VAL A 40 7.18 -12.39 3.33
C VAL A 40 6.93 -10.91 3.00
N ASP A 41 7.05 -10.02 3.98
CA ASP A 41 6.87 -8.58 3.79
C ASP A 41 7.93 -7.99 2.86
N ARG A 42 9.22 -8.30 3.10
CA ARG A 42 10.34 -7.91 2.22
C ARG A 42 10.16 -8.41 0.78
N PHE A 43 9.60 -9.61 0.61
CA PHE A 43 9.28 -10.12 -0.73
C PHE A 43 8.22 -9.26 -1.43
N PHE A 44 7.15 -8.86 -0.74
CA PHE A 44 6.12 -8.00 -1.34
C PHE A 44 6.63 -6.59 -1.66
N GLU A 45 7.48 -6.03 -0.82
CA GLU A 45 8.15 -4.75 -1.07
C GLU A 45 9.05 -4.84 -2.31
N ALA A 46 9.92 -5.85 -2.37
CA ALA A 46 10.77 -6.08 -3.54
C ALA A 46 9.96 -6.31 -4.81
N ARG A 47 8.88 -7.11 -4.74
CA ARG A 47 7.98 -7.34 -5.87
C ARG A 47 7.33 -6.03 -6.35
N LYS A 48 6.91 -5.16 -5.43
CA LYS A 48 6.32 -3.86 -5.76
C LYS A 48 7.32 -2.97 -6.49
N MET A 49 8.55 -2.86 -5.97
CA MET A 49 9.62 -2.10 -6.61
C MET A 49 9.96 -2.66 -8.00
N MET A 50 10.11 -3.97 -8.14
CA MET A 50 10.34 -4.63 -9.43
C MET A 50 9.20 -4.37 -10.43
N SER A 51 7.95 -4.39 -9.96
CA SER A 51 6.79 -4.14 -10.81
C SER A 51 6.73 -2.69 -11.29
N GLN A 52 7.10 -1.74 -10.42
CA GLN A 52 7.19 -0.32 -10.76
C GLN A 52 8.32 -0.06 -11.78
N MET A 53 9.49 -0.66 -11.56
CA MET A 53 10.65 -0.54 -12.45
C MET A 53 10.39 -1.20 -13.82
N ALA A 54 9.78 -2.39 -13.85
CA ALA A 54 9.41 -3.06 -15.11
C ALA A 54 8.41 -2.23 -15.93
N GLY A 55 7.47 -1.55 -15.25
CA GLY A 55 6.54 -0.62 -15.90
C GLY A 55 7.20 0.63 -16.46
N GLN A 56 8.32 1.07 -15.89
CA GLN A 56 9.10 2.23 -16.35
C GLN A 56 10.09 1.87 -17.47
N MET A 57 10.66 0.66 -17.44
CA MET A 57 11.57 0.14 -18.46
C MET A 57 10.85 -0.34 -19.74
N GLY A 58 9.53 -0.15 -19.85
CA GLY A 58 8.75 -0.56 -21.01
C GLY A 58 8.66 -2.08 -21.20
N MET A 59 9.06 -2.89 -20.21
CA MET A 59 9.02 -4.33 -20.34
C MET A 59 7.57 -4.86 -20.21
N PRO A 60 7.07 -5.65 -21.18
CA PRO A 60 5.68 -6.07 -21.25
C PRO A 60 5.32 -7.20 -20.26
N PHE A 61 5.91 -7.23 -19.06
CA PHE A 61 5.49 -8.13 -17.99
C PHE A 61 4.49 -7.42 -17.08
N GLY A 62 3.21 -7.43 -17.47
CA GLY A 62 2.11 -7.25 -16.50
C GLY A 62 1.05 -6.18 -16.80
N ARG A 63 1.05 -5.55 -17.98
CA ARG A 63 -0.12 -4.76 -18.41
C ARG A 63 -1.01 -5.58 -19.33
N LYS A 64 -1.80 -6.48 -18.74
CA LYS A 64 -3.05 -6.90 -19.40
C LYS A 64 -3.88 -5.63 -19.55
N SER A 65 -3.92 -5.13 -20.77
CA SER A 65 -4.72 -4.01 -21.24
C SER A 65 -6.14 -4.11 -20.67
N SER A 66 -6.42 -3.30 -19.65
CA SER A 66 -7.77 -2.84 -19.32
C SER A 66 -7.91 -1.40 -19.81
N SER A 67 -7.56 -1.18 -21.08
CA SER A 67 -7.84 0.04 -21.81
C SER A 67 -8.73 -0.29 -23.00
N ARG A 68 -10.02 -0.58 -22.74
CA ARG A 68 -11.10 -0.48 -23.73
C ARG A 68 -12.46 -0.76 -23.09
N LYS A 69 -13.07 0.24 -22.44
CA LYS A 69 -14.48 0.59 -22.66
C LYS A 69 -14.87 1.92 -22.00
N ALA A 70 -14.39 3.01 -22.59
CA ALA A 70 -15.21 4.23 -22.64
C ALA A 70 -16.23 4.03 -23.77
N LYS A 71 -17.50 3.73 -23.43
CA LYS A 71 -18.65 3.97 -24.32
C LYS A 71 -19.96 3.79 -23.56
N GLY A 72 -20.81 4.81 -23.53
CA GLY A 72 -22.25 4.61 -23.30
C GLY A 72 -22.92 5.57 -22.34
N LYS A 73 -23.05 6.82 -22.75
CA LYS A 73 -24.10 7.74 -22.30
C LYS A 73 -25.45 7.10 -22.63
N GLY A 74 -26.28 6.82 -21.64
CA GLY A 74 -27.62 6.23 -21.81
C GLY A 74 -28.54 6.65 -20.67
N LYS A 75 -29.32 7.70 -20.91
CA LYS A 75 -30.42 8.13 -20.04
C LYS A 75 -31.54 7.09 -20.07
N ASN A 76 -32.32 7.11 -18.97
CA ASN A 76 -33.74 6.76 -18.89
C ASN A 76 -34.08 5.29 -18.57
N LYS A 77 -34.56 5.02 -17.35
CA LYS A 77 -35.98 4.67 -17.13
C LYS A 77 -36.33 4.52 -15.64
N GLN A 78 -37.26 5.38 -15.26
CA GLN A 78 -38.20 5.31 -14.15
C GLN A 78 -38.87 3.93 -14.01
N LYS A 79 -38.87 3.33 -12.81
CA LYS A 79 -40.06 2.76 -12.15
C LYS A 79 -39.71 2.03 -10.85
N GLY A 80 -40.45 2.38 -9.80
CA GLY A 80 -40.82 1.45 -8.73
C GLY A 80 -40.06 1.63 -7.43
N ARG A 81 -40.71 2.25 -6.44
CA ARG A 81 -40.50 1.85 -5.05
C ARG A 81 -41.79 1.93 -4.25
N LYS A 82 -42.31 0.73 -4.01
CA LYS A 82 -43.38 0.33 -3.09
C LYS A 82 -43.04 0.75 -1.65
N LYS A 83 -44.13 1.09 -0.93
CA LYS A 83 -44.48 0.71 0.45
C LYS A 83 -43.46 0.94 1.58
N GLN A 84 -43.81 1.91 2.41
CA GLN A 84 -43.99 1.84 3.88
C GLN A 84 -43.54 0.55 4.59
N GLY A 85 -42.67 0.71 5.59
CA GLY A 85 -42.43 -0.28 6.64
C GLY A 85 -41.43 0.22 7.71
N GLY A 86 -41.94 0.57 8.89
CA GLY A 86 -41.21 0.50 10.17
C GLY A 86 -40.46 1.76 10.67
N PRO A 87 -40.66 2.20 11.93
CA PRO A 87 -40.02 3.39 12.51
C PRO A 87 -38.64 3.08 13.09
N THR A 88 -37.61 3.83 12.68
CA THR A 88 -36.32 3.89 13.38
C THR A 88 -36.26 5.16 14.24
N PRO A 89 -35.80 5.09 15.50
CA PRO A 89 -35.82 6.22 16.43
C PRO A 89 -34.84 7.34 16.02
N PRO A 90 -35.10 8.61 16.41
CA PRO A 90 -34.29 9.75 16.03
C PRO A 90 -32.96 9.75 16.78
N LYS A 91 -31.86 9.88 16.02
CA LYS A 91 -30.51 10.07 16.55
C LYS A 91 -30.44 11.45 17.20
N THR A 92 -30.31 11.47 18.52
CA THR A 92 -30.06 12.65 19.36
C THR A 92 -28.93 13.48 18.75
N ARG A 93 -29.25 14.69 18.30
CA ARG A 93 -28.30 15.64 17.72
C ARG A 93 -27.67 16.44 18.86
N ASN A 94 -26.44 16.08 19.22
CA ASN A 94 -25.60 16.93 20.06
C ASN A 94 -25.32 18.26 19.32
N PRO A 95 -25.54 19.44 19.94
CA PRO A 95 -25.47 20.73 19.26
C PRO A 95 -24.11 21.40 19.49
N LEU A 96 -23.01 20.86 18.97
CA LEU A 96 -21.72 21.55 18.98
C LEU A 96 -20.82 21.03 17.87
N GLY A 97 -20.42 21.90 16.96
CA GLY A 97 -19.40 21.59 15.94
C GLY A 97 -19.83 21.91 14.52
N ALA A 98 -19.99 23.20 14.23
CA ALA A 98 -19.93 23.70 12.87
C ALA A 98 -18.54 23.37 12.29
N GLY A 99 -18.47 22.37 11.41
CA GLY A 99 -17.28 22.00 10.64
C GLY A 99 -17.60 22.11 9.15
N ILE A 100 -16.75 22.84 8.43
CA ILE A 100 -16.90 23.28 7.04
C ILE A 100 -17.24 22.10 6.08
N PRO A 101 -18.19 22.25 5.14
CA PRO A 101 -18.54 21.17 4.21
C PRO A 101 -17.40 20.93 3.20
N GLY A 102 -16.88 19.70 3.15
CA GLY A 102 -15.95 19.27 2.10
C GLY A 102 -14.69 18.53 2.57
N MET A 103 -14.43 18.44 3.88
CA MET A 103 -13.29 17.67 4.40
C MET A 103 -13.71 16.30 4.96
N PRO A 104 -13.02 15.21 4.59
CA PRO A 104 -13.22 13.90 5.21
C PRO A 104 -12.70 13.91 6.65
N ALA A 105 -13.53 13.45 7.60
CA ALA A 105 -13.16 13.32 9.00
C ALA A 105 -12.03 12.29 9.14
N GLY A 106 -10.86 12.73 9.63
CA GLY A 106 -9.69 11.88 9.84
C GLY A 106 -8.33 12.50 9.52
N PHE A 107 -8.27 13.75 9.05
CA PHE A 107 -7.01 14.45 8.87
C PHE A 107 -6.64 15.26 10.14
N PRO A 108 -5.42 15.12 10.68
CA PRO A 108 -4.94 15.95 11.78
C PRO A 108 -4.79 17.42 11.33
N ASP A 109 -5.08 18.35 12.24
CA ASP A 109 -5.00 19.80 12.03
C ASP A 109 -3.56 20.25 11.67
N LEU A 110 -3.37 20.75 10.44
CA LEU A 110 -2.10 21.22 9.88
C LEU A 110 -1.50 22.42 10.62
N SER A 111 -2.24 23.02 11.55
CA SER A 111 -1.76 24.10 12.42
C SER A 111 -0.74 23.63 13.47
N SER A 112 -0.58 22.31 13.64
CA SER A 112 0.33 21.69 14.62
C SER A 112 1.65 21.19 14.04
N MET A 113 1.96 21.48 12.78
CA MET A 113 3.21 21.05 12.14
C MET A 113 4.35 22.06 12.42
N PRO A 114 5.53 21.63 12.89
CA PRO A 114 6.67 22.52 13.04
C PRO A 114 7.13 23.02 11.65
N LYS A 115 7.21 24.33 11.48
CA LYS A 115 7.80 24.97 10.29
C LYS A 115 9.31 24.76 10.34
N GLY A 116 9.83 23.78 9.61
CA GLY A 116 11.26 23.48 9.63
C GLY A 116 11.70 22.47 8.58
N LEU A 117 11.07 22.46 7.41
CA LEU A 117 11.42 21.55 6.31
C LEU A 117 12.53 22.12 5.41
N ASP A 118 13.45 22.88 6.00
CA ASP A 118 14.61 23.48 5.33
C ASP A 118 15.97 23.02 5.93
N GLU A 119 15.98 22.29 7.05
CA GLU A 119 17.22 21.79 7.64
C GLU A 119 17.59 20.41 7.08
N LEU A 120 18.51 20.40 6.12
CA LEU A 120 19.28 19.20 5.78
C LEU A 120 19.99 18.68 7.04
N PRO A 121 20.07 17.35 7.23
CA PRO A 121 20.71 16.76 8.41
C PRO A 121 22.16 17.25 8.55
N PRO A 122 22.61 17.60 9.76
CA PRO A 122 23.99 18.02 9.98
C PRO A 122 24.94 16.90 9.51
N GLY A 123 25.82 17.23 8.56
CA GLY A 123 26.73 16.30 7.89
C GLY A 123 26.53 16.16 6.38
N LEU A 124 25.47 16.75 5.81
CA LEU A 124 25.22 16.73 4.36
C LEU A 124 25.57 18.05 3.65
N ALA A 125 25.80 19.13 4.40
CA ALA A 125 26.16 20.45 3.86
C ALA A 125 27.58 20.51 3.26
N ASP A 126 28.49 19.65 3.71
CA ASP A 126 29.92 19.71 3.38
C ASP A 126 30.37 18.65 2.34
N ILE A 127 29.42 17.94 1.70
CA ILE A 127 29.74 16.94 0.67
C ILE A 127 30.09 17.67 -0.63
N ASP A 128 31.36 18.06 -0.76
CA ASP A 128 31.91 18.66 -1.97
C ASP A 128 32.11 17.59 -3.06
N LEU A 129 31.09 17.40 -3.90
CA LEU A 129 31.10 16.46 -5.02
C LEU A 129 32.20 16.73 -6.05
N SER A 130 32.82 17.93 -6.05
CA SER A 130 33.92 18.26 -6.96
C SER A 130 35.26 17.63 -6.55
N LYS A 131 35.38 17.17 -5.30
CA LYS A 131 36.57 16.48 -4.76
C LYS A 131 36.47 14.95 -4.81
N LEU A 132 35.36 14.39 -5.32
CA LEU A 132 35.21 12.95 -5.46
C LEU A 132 35.95 12.46 -6.71
N LYS A 133 37.19 11.97 -6.52
CA LYS A 133 37.97 11.36 -7.60
C LYS A 133 37.42 9.95 -7.90
N PHE A 134 36.60 9.84 -8.93
CA PHE A 134 36.15 8.55 -9.44
C PHE A 134 37.33 7.81 -10.11
N PRO A 135 37.61 6.54 -9.76
CA PRO A 135 38.54 5.74 -10.54
C PRO A 135 37.94 5.52 -11.94
N LYS A 136 38.67 5.93 -12.98
CA LYS A 136 38.34 5.57 -14.36
C LYS A 136 38.53 4.06 -14.50
N GLY A 137 37.44 3.35 -14.77
CA GLY A 137 37.50 1.92 -15.09
C GLY A 137 38.33 1.67 -16.34
N HIS A 138 39.12 0.60 -16.29
CA HIS A 138 39.76 -0.04 -17.45
C HIS A 138 38.74 -0.88 -18.22
#